data_AF-A0A8J6XX84-F1
#
_entry.id   AF-A0A8J6XX84-F1
#
_cell.length_a   1.000
_cell.length_b   1.000
_cell.length_c   1.000
_cell.angle_alpha   90.00
_cell.angle_beta   90.00
_cell.angle_gamma   90.00
#
_symmetry.space_group_name_H-M   'P 1'
#
loop_
_entity.id
_entity.type
_entity.pdbx_description
1 polymer ?
#
loop_
_entity_poly.entity_id
_entity_poly.type
_entity_poly.pdbx_seq_one_letter_code
_entity_poly.pdbx_strand_id
1 'polypeptide(L)'
;MNTELLPENLRRTISDDLAPVRPLPPAWMRTLYAVAVAAAGLAIVVAAFKLSLRPDFEQLPMWLSWGCTALQLVVGIVLVGMALREAVPGSGVPAGAVVLALSTGVVMQILVGIATWMHSPGMPLIKGHGLNAGVTCSTHDLALALPALAITLWLVFRALPLRPSIAGLLGGTGAAVTADAVNHILCPMSDLRHVLVWHTGMLFGLMLVGWVAGKLWERKRFGNA
;
A
#
# COMPACT_ATOMS: atom_id res chain seq x y z
N MET A 1 -19.25 31.14 3.22
CA MET A 1 -19.58 31.11 1.77
C MET A 1 -20.00 29.69 1.44
N ASN A 2 -21.27 29.46 1.07
CA ASN A 2 -21.76 28.12 0.72
C ASN A 2 -21.10 27.65 -0.59
N THR A 3 -20.13 26.75 -0.49
CA THR A 3 -19.43 26.11 -1.61
C THR A 3 -20.31 25.13 -2.41
N GLU A 4 -21.57 24.96 -2.01
CA GLU A 4 -22.57 24.13 -2.70
C GLU A 4 -23.04 24.70 -4.05
N LEU A 5 -22.67 25.94 -4.42
CA LEU A 5 -23.16 26.60 -5.63
C LEU A 5 -22.26 26.45 -6.87
N LEU A 6 -21.07 25.86 -6.76
CA LEU A 6 -20.18 25.70 -7.92
C LEU A 6 -20.50 24.39 -8.68
N PRO A 7 -20.85 24.46 -9.98
CA PRO A 7 -20.98 23.28 -10.83
C PRO A 7 -19.71 22.41 -10.79
N GLU A 8 -19.89 21.07 -10.75
CA GLU A 8 -18.77 20.12 -10.59
C GLU A 8 -17.72 20.25 -11.71
N ASN A 9 -18.14 20.57 -12.93
CA ASN A 9 -17.23 20.86 -14.04
C ASN A 9 -16.35 22.08 -13.76
N LEU A 10 -16.91 23.17 -13.23
CA LEU A 10 -16.16 24.38 -12.91
C LEU A 10 -15.19 24.15 -11.74
N ARG A 11 -15.61 23.39 -10.72
CA ARG A 11 -14.73 22.97 -9.62
C ARG A 11 -13.53 22.16 -10.13
N ARG A 12 -13.78 21.22 -11.04
CA ARG A 12 -12.73 20.41 -11.67
C ARG A 12 -11.77 21.26 -12.49
N THR A 13 -12.28 22.18 -13.31
CA THR A 13 -11.45 23.11 -14.08
C THR A 13 -10.55 23.97 -13.18
N ILE A 14 -11.10 24.53 -12.09
CA ILE A 14 -10.29 25.29 -11.12
C ILE A 14 -9.22 24.41 -10.49
N SER A 15 -9.58 23.20 -10.03
CA SER A 15 -8.66 22.23 -9.43
C SER A 15 -7.52 21.84 -10.38
N ASP A 16 -7.82 21.71 -11.67
CA ASP A 16 -6.85 21.33 -12.69
C ASP A 16 -5.91 22.49 -13.06
N ASP A 17 -6.36 23.74 -12.90
CA ASP A 17 -5.58 24.97 -13.14
C ASP A 17 -4.71 25.39 -11.93
N LEU A 18 -4.92 24.78 -10.76
CA LEU A 18 -4.10 25.04 -9.57
C LEU A 18 -2.67 24.51 -9.76
N ALA A 19 -1.69 25.41 -9.65
CA ALA A 19 -0.28 25.07 -9.60
C ALA A 19 0.30 25.23 -8.17
N PRO A 20 1.29 24.41 -7.76
CA PRO A 20 1.98 24.59 -6.49
C PRO A 20 2.69 25.96 -6.42
N VAL A 21 2.39 26.75 -5.38
CA VAL A 21 3.06 28.06 -5.14
C VAL A 21 4.57 27.89 -4.92
N ARG A 22 4.98 26.76 -4.33
CA ARG A 22 6.38 26.32 -4.27
C ARG A 22 6.48 24.99 -5.01
N PRO A 23 7.22 24.92 -6.13
CA PRO A 23 7.39 23.68 -6.86
C PRO A 23 7.93 22.58 -5.95
N LEU A 24 7.21 21.47 -5.89
CA LEU A 24 7.73 20.25 -5.27
C LEU A 24 8.62 19.52 -6.28
N PRO A 25 9.60 18.73 -5.83
CA PRO A 25 10.30 17.81 -6.72
C PRO A 25 9.30 16.92 -7.48
N PRO A 26 9.63 16.51 -8.72
CA PRO A 26 8.74 15.70 -9.52
C PRO A 26 8.37 14.39 -8.81
N ALA A 27 7.18 13.87 -9.10
CA ALA A 27 6.63 12.72 -8.37
C ALA A 27 7.56 11.50 -8.37
N TRP A 28 8.29 11.24 -9.46
CA TRP A 28 9.24 10.14 -9.53
C TRP A 28 10.40 10.27 -8.53
N MET A 29 10.94 11.48 -8.32
CA MET A 29 12.00 11.70 -7.32
C MET A 29 11.48 11.49 -5.90
N ARG A 30 10.27 11.97 -5.61
CA ARG A 30 9.61 11.74 -4.32
C ARG A 30 9.31 10.26 -4.10
N THR A 31 8.96 9.54 -5.16
CA THR A 31 8.74 8.09 -5.14
C THR A 31 10.05 7.36 -4.85
N LEU A 32 11.13 7.69 -5.54
CA LEU A 32 12.45 7.09 -5.26
C LEU A 32 12.91 7.34 -3.83
N TYR A 33 12.71 8.55 -3.32
CA TYR A 33 12.99 8.86 -1.92
C TYR A 33 12.14 8.03 -0.96
N ALA A 34 10.83 7.92 -1.21
CA ALA A 34 9.92 7.08 -0.43
C ALA A 34 10.36 5.61 -0.45
N VAL A 35 10.73 5.09 -1.61
CA VAL A 35 11.22 3.71 -1.79
C VAL A 35 12.53 3.49 -1.04
N ALA A 36 13.49 4.41 -1.11
CA ALA A 36 14.75 4.28 -0.40
C ALA A 36 14.55 4.25 1.12
N VAL A 37 13.71 5.15 1.65
CA VAL A 37 13.39 5.18 3.09
C VAL A 37 12.59 3.94 3.50
N ALA A 38 11.62 3.52 2.70
CA ALA A 38 10.83 2.32 2.95
C ALA A 38 11.70 1.06 2.95
N ALA A 39 12.62 0.92 2.00
CA ALA A 39 13.55 -0.20 1.91
C ALA A 39 14.50 -0.24 3.13
N ALA A 40 15.02 0.91 3.56
CA ALA A 40 15.84 0.99 4.77
C ALA A 40 15.04 0.59 6.03
N GLY A 41 13.81 1.11 6.18
CA GLY A 41 12.94 0.75 7.29
C GLY A 41 12.53 -0.72 7.27
N LEU A 42 12.23 -1.28 6.10
CA LEU A 42 11.93 -2.69 5.91
C LEU A 42 13.12 -3.57 6.33
N ALA A 43 14.34 -3.23 5.90
CA ALA A 43 15.55 -3.95 6.29
C ALA A 43 15.74 -3.93 7.82
N ILE A 44 15.46 -2.80 8.47
CA ILE A 44 15.49 -2.70 9.94
C ILE A 44 14.46 -3.63 10.57
N VAL A 45 13.23 -3.69 10.05
CA VAL A 45 12.17 -4.58 10.57
C VAL A 45 12.55 -6.05 10.40
N VAL A 46 13.01 -6.44 9.21
CA VAL A 46 13.49 -7.80 8.93
C VAL A 46 14.60 -8.21 9.91
N ALA A 47 15.56 -7.33 10.15
CA ALA A 47 16.64 -7.56 11.12
C ALA A 47 16.14 -7.63 12.57
N ALA A 48 15.26 -6.71 12.98
CA ALA A 48 14.73 -6.63 14.35
C ALA A 48 13.89 -7.86 14.72
N PHE A 49 13.08 -8.36 13.80
CA PHE A 49 12.26 -9.55 13.99
C PHE A 49 13.00 -10.86 13.64
N LYS A 50 14.26 -10.79 13.21
CA LYS A 50 15.06 -11.94 12.75
C LYS A 50 14.32 -12.79 11.72
N LEU A 51 13.60 -12.13 10.81
CA LEU A 51 12.84 -12.82 9.78
C LEU A 51 13.81 -13.46 8.80
N SER A 52 13.56 -14.73 8.48
CA SER A 52 14.32 -15.51 7.52
C SER A 52 13.41 -15.95 6.38
N LEU A 53 14.02 -16.37 5.28
CA LEU A 53 13.26 -16.94 4.18
C LEU A 53 12.43 -18.13 4.69
N ARG A 54 11.23 -18.26 4.13
CA ARG A 54 10.33 -19.38 4.43
C ARG A 54 11.04 -20.74 4.26
N PRO A 55 10.74 -21.75 5.09
CA PRO A 55 11.47 -23.03 5.08
C PRO A 55 11.42 -23.80 3.76
N ASP A 56 10.36 -23.63 2.97
CA ASP A 56 10.15 -24.29 1.69
C ASP A 56 10.56 -23.42 0.49
N PHE A 57 11.30 -22.33 0.72
CA PHE A 57 11.67 -21.36 -0.31
C PHE A 57 12.34 -22.00 -1.53
N GLU A 58 13.27 -22.93 -1.30
CA GLU A 58 14.02 -23.63 -2.37
C GLU A 58 13.14 -24.57 -3.21
N GLN A 59 11.96 -24.92 -2.73
CA GLN A 59 11.01 -25.79 -3.42
C GLN A 59 10.08 -24.99 -4.35
N LEU A 60 10.05 -23.66 -4.20
CA LEU A 60 9.24 -22.78 -5.03
C LEU A 60 9.96 -22.48 -6.35
N PRO A 61 9.24 -22.52 -7.50
CA PRO A 61 9.83 -22.10 -8.75
C PRO A 61 10.16 -20.60 -8.70
N MET A 62 11.25 -20.21 -9.36
CA MET A 62 11.79 -18.84 -9.37
C MET A 62 10.74 -17.75 -9.68
N TRP A 63 9.82 -18.05 -10.61
CA TRP A 63 8.76 -17.11 -10.99
C TRP A 63 7.76 -16.87 -9.85
N LEU A 64 7.51 -17.89 -9.03
CA LEU A 64 6.57 -17.80 -7.91
C LEU A 64 7.24 -17.19 -6.70
N SER A 65 8.52 -17.46 -6.42
CA SER A 65 9.23 -16.84 -5.30
C SER A 65 9.63 -15.40 -5.63
N TRP A 66 10.80 -15.21 -6.24
CA TRP A 66 11.33 -13.88 -6.54
C TRP A 66 10.53 -13.13 -7.60
N GLY A 67 9.93 -13.84 -8.57
CA GLY A 67 9.13 -13.21 -9.62
C GLY A 67 7.89 -12.50 -9.08
N CYS A 68 7.08 -13.18 -8.26
CA CYS A 68 5.91 -12.57 -7.62
C CYS A 68 6.31 -11.45 -6.66
N THR A 69 7.35 -11.64 -5.83
CA THR A 69 7.87 -10.55 -4.97
C THR A 69 8.27 -9.32 -5.77
N ALA A 70 9.03 -9.49 -6.86
CA ALA A 70 9.46 -8.36 -7.69
C ALA A 70 8.25 -7.65 -8.33
N LEU A 71 7.28 -8.42 -8.83
CA LEU A 71 6.05 -7.86 -9.41
C LEU A 71 5.24 -7.09 -8.36
N GLN A 72 5.05 -7.66 -7.16
CA GLN A 72 4.34 -7.01 -6.08
C GLN A 72 5.04 -5.71 -5.64
N LEU A 73 6.37 -5.73 -5.52
CA LEU A 73 7.16 -4.52 -5.23
C LEU A 73 6.95 -3.45 -6.31
N VAL A 74 7.00 -3.80 -7.59
CA VAL A 74 6.75 -2.85 -8.68
C VAL A 74 5.35 -2.24 -8.58
N VAL A 75 4.32 -3.04 -8.33
CA VAL A 75 2.95 -2.54 -8.15
C VAL A 75 2.84 -1.64 -6.91
N GLY A 76 3.49 -2.01 -5.80
CA GLY A 76 3.57 -1.20 -4.59
C GLY A 76 4.21 0.17 -4.86
N ILE A 77 5.33 0.20 -5.58
CA ILE A 77 6.04 1.42 -5.99
C ILE A 77 5.16 2.30 -6.90
N VAL A 78 4.47 1.70 -7.86
CA VAL A 78 3.54 2.42 -8.75
C VAL A 78 2.39 3.04 -7.95
N LEU A 79 1.79 2.30 -7.02
CA LEU A 79 0.73 2.80 -6.13
C LEU A 79 1.21 3.97 -5.26
N VAL A 80 2.40 3.87 -4.67
CA VAL A 80 3.03 4.97 -3.92
C VAL A 80 3.26 6.17 -4.83
N GLY A 81 3.78 5.97 -6.05
CA GLY A 81 3.98 7.06 -7.01
C GLY A 81 2.68 7.74 -7.43
N MET A 82 1.61 6.95 -7.63
CA MET A 82 0.27 7.47 -7.89
C MET A 82 -0.28 8.26 -6.71
N ALA A 83 -0.08 7.79 -5.46
CA ALA A 83 -0.46 8.53 -4.26
C ALA A 83 0.26 9.89 -4.16
N LEU A 84 1.56 9.90 -4.43
CA LEU A 84 2.38 11.12 -4.38
C LEU A 84 2.05 12.11 -5.50
N ARG A 85 1.66 11.59 -6.67
CA ARG A 85 1.17 12.38 -7.81
C ARG A 85 -0.22 12.96 -7.52
N GLU A 86 -1.14 12.15 -6.99
CA GLU A 86 -2.48 12.58 -6.59
C GLU A 86 -2.45 13.70 -5.54
N ALA A 87 -1.37 13.74 -4.74
CA ALA A 87 -1.20 14.76 -3.72
C ALA A 87 -0.81 16.14 -4.26
N VAL A 88 -0.46 16.28 -5.54
CA VAL A 88 -0.05 17.55 -6.15
C VAL A 88 -1.24 18.14 -6.94
N PRO A 89 -1.64 19.40 -6.67
CA PRO A 89 -2.65 20.11 -7.47
C PRO A 89 -2.31 20.09 -8.98
N GLY A 90 -3.33 20.00 -9.84
CA GLY A 90 -3.16 19.90 -11.30
C GLY A 90 -2.54 18.58 -11.81
N SER A 91 -2.06 17.70 -10.94
CA SER A 91 -1.44 16.42 -11.31
C SER A 91 -2.32 15.19 -11.05
N GLY A 92 -3.61 15.41 -10.77
CA GLY A 92 -4.56 14.38 -10.37
C GLY A 92 -4.58 13.14 -11.28
N VAL A 93 -4.75 11.98 -10.66
CA VAL A 93 -4.89 10.70 -11.32
C VAL A 93 -6.36 10.50 -11.74
N PRO A 94 -6.63 10.13 -12.99
CA PRO A 94 -7.99 9.82 -13.45
C PRO A 94 -8.64 8.74 -12.58
N ALA A 95 -9.93 8.90 -12.28
CA ALA A 95 -10.65 7.97 -11.40
C ALA A 95 -10.59 6.51 -11.88
N GLY A 96 -10.68 6.27 -13.20
CA GLY A 96 -10.53 4.93 -13.77
C GLY A 96 -9.15 4.32 -13.52
N ALA A 97 -8.08 5.13 -13.57
CA ALA A 97 -6.72 4.66 -13.26
C ALA A 97 -6.56 4.35 -11.76
N VAL A 98 -7.20 5.12 -10.87
CA VAL A 98 -7.24 4.81 -9.43
C VAL A 98 -7.93 3.48 -9.18
N VAL A 99 -9.12 3.27 -9.74
CA VAL A 99 -9.88 2.01 -9.59
C VAL A 99 -9.07 0.84 -10.13
N LEU A 100 -8.46 0.98 -11.31
CA LEU A 100 -7.62 -0.04 -11.90
C LEU A 100 -6.43 -0.37 -10.98
N ALA A 101 -5.71 0.63 -10.50
CA ALA A 101 -4.53 0.41 -9.65
C ALA A 101 -4.88 -0.29 -8.32
N LEU A 102 -5.94 0.15 -7.65
CA LEU A 102 -6.43 -0.48 -6.41
C LEU A 102 -6.87 -1.93 -6.66
N SER A 103 -7.63 -2.15 -7.73
CA SER A 103 -8.10 -3.48 -8.11
C SER A 103 -6.95 -4.41 -8.46
N THR A 104 -5.94 -3.91 -9.20
CA THR A 104 -4.72 -4.66 -9.51
C THR A 104 -3.98 -5.08 -8.24
N GLY A 105 -3.83 -4.18 -7.25
CA GLY A 105 -3.20 -4.52 -5.97
C GLY A 105 -3.93 -5.68 -5.26
N VAL A 106 -5.25 -5.60 -5.15
CA VAL A 106 -6.08 -6.63 -4.48
C VAL A 106 -6.09 -7.94 -5.27
N VAL A 107 -6.31 -7.88 -6.58
CA VAL A 107 -6.39 -9.09 -7.43
C VAL A 107 -5.04 -9.79 -7.47
N MET A 108 -3.94 -9.06 -7.62
CA MET A 108 -2.60 -9.63 -7.57
C MET A 108 -2.32 -10.33 -6.24
N GLN A 109 -2.69 -9.72 -5.11
CA GLN A 109 -2.57 -10.34 -3.78
C GLN A 109 -3.26 -11.71 -3.73
N ILE A 110 -4.51 -11.76 -4.20
CA ILE A 110 -5.31 -12.99 -4.20
C ILE A 110 -4.69 -14.04 -5.13
N LEU A 111 -4.28 -13.64 -6.34
CA LEU A 111 -3.68 -14.55 -7.32
C LEU A 111 -2.35 -15.12 -6.86
N VAL A 112 -1.47 -14.31 -6.27
CA VAL A 112 -0.20 -14.78 -5.67
C VAL A 112 -0.50 -15.74 -4.53
N GLY A 113 -1.48 -15.44 -3.67
CA GLY A 113 -1.92 -16.33 -2.61
C GLY A 113 -2.41 -17.70 -3.11
N ILE A 114 -3.25 -17.71 -4.14
CA ILE A 114 -3.75 -18.95 -4.77
C ILE A 114 -2.60 -19.73 -5.41
N ALA A 115 -1.73 -19.07 -6.18
CA ALA A 115 -0.60 -19.70 -6.82
C ALA A 115 0.35 -20.32 -5.79
N THR A 116 0.62 -19.61 -4.69
CA THR A 116 1.43 -20.10 -3.57
C THR A 116 0.80 -21.32 -2.93
N TRP A 117 -0.49 -21.26 -2.59
CA TRP A 117 -1.21 -22.39 -2.01
C TRP A 117 -1.17 -23.65 -2.90
N MET A 118 -1.21 -23.50 -4.22
CA MET A 118 -1.19 -24.63 -5.16
C MET A 118 0.19 -25.28 -5.32
N HIS A 119 1.29 -24.52 -5.17
CA HIS A 119 2.64 -25.00 -5.49
C HIS A 119 3.54 -25.18 -4.27
N SER A 120 3.20 -24.57 -3.15
CA SER A 120 4.01 -24.58 -1.95
C SER A 120 3.60 -25.72 -1.01
N PRO A 121 4.56 -26.56 -0.56
CA PRO A 121 4.36 -27.50 0.55
C PRO A 121 4.49 -26.83 1.92
N GLY A 122 4.33 -25.51 2.00
CA GLY A 122 4.44 -24.73 3.22
C GLY A 122 3.47 -25.15 4.33
N MET A 123 3.62 -24.53 5.49
CA MET A 123 2.92 -24.98 6.70
C MET A 123 1.39 -24.82 6.57
N PRO A 124 0.61 -25.87 6.88
CA PRO A 124 -0.84 -25.78 6.91
C PRO A 124 -1.32 -25.03 8.16
N LEU A 125 -2.55 -24.51 8.11
CA LEU A 125 -3.17 -23.90 9.27
C LEU A 125 -3.57 -24.96 10.30
N ILE A 126 -2.88 -25.00 11.44
CA ILE A 126 -3.18 -25.93 12.53
C ILE A 126 -4.54 -25.57 13.15
N LYS A 127 -5.44 -26.57 13.23
CA LYS A 127 -6.77 -26.41 13.87
C LYS A 127 -6.62 -25.90 15.30
N GLY A 128 -7.46 -24.94 15.69
CA GLY A 128 -7.44 -24.32 17.01
C GLY A 128 -6.38 -23.24 17.23
N HIS A 129 -5.38 -23.11 16.35
CA HIS A 129 -4.29 -22.13 16.50
C HIS A 129 -4.33 -20.99 15.48
N GLY A 130 -5.35 -20.98 14.61
CA GLY A 130 -5.43 -20.03 13.49
C GLY A 130 -5.49 -18.56 13.90
N LEU A 131 -6.07 -18.24 15.07
CA LEU A 131 -6.11 -16.86 15.58
C LEU A 131 -4.71 -16.39 16.02
N ASN A 132 -3.98 -17.20 16.77
CA ASN A 132 -2.65 -16.85 17.25
C ASN A 132 -1.68 -16.67 16.08
N ALA A 133 -1.62 -17.66 15.19
CA ALA A 133 -0.80 -17.59 13.98
C ALA A 133 -1.16 -16.37 13.12
N GLY A 134 -2.46 -16.11 12.98
CA GLY A 134 -2.99 -14.98 12.25
C GLY A 134 -2.61 -13.62 12.80
N VAL A 135 -2.74 -13.43 14.13
CA VAL A 135 -2.36 -12.19 14.80
C VAL A 135 -0.85 -11.98 14.70
N THR A 136 -0.03 -13.01 14.89
CA THR A 136 1.42 -12.91 14.73
C THR A 136 1.81 -12.50 13.31
N CYS A 137 1.26 -13.15 12.28
CA CYS A 137 1.53 -12.76 10.88
C CYS A 137 1.05 -11.33 10.61
N SER A 138 -0.14 -10.96 11.09
CA SER A 138 -0.66 -9.59 10.95
C SER A 138 0.24 -8.55 11.62
N THR A 139 0.84 -8.87 12.78
CA THR A 139 1.78 -7.95 13.43
C THR A 139 3.06 -7.76 12.62
N HIS A 140 3.56 -8.82 11.98
CA HIS A 140 4.70 -8.72 11.06
C HIS A 140 4.34 -7.92 9.80
N ASP A 141 3.19 -8.20 9.18
CA ASP A 141 2.68 -7.45 8.04
C ASP A 141 2.59 -5.96 8.33
N LEU A 142 1.99 -5.60 9.48
CA LEU A 142 1.86 -4.21 9.89
C LEU A 142 3.24 -3.58 10.12
N ALA A 143 4.16 -4.28 10.78
CA ALA A 143 5.52 -3.79 11.01
C ALA A 143 6.27 -3.56 9.70
N LEU A 144 6.15 -4.46 8.72
CA LEU A 144 6.77 -4.34 7.40
C LEU A 144 6.13 -3.23 6.55
N ALA A 145 4.82 -3.00 6.69
CA ALA A 145 4.11 -1.95 5.97
C ALA A 145 4.36 -0.55 6.53
N LEU A 146 4.61 -0.44 7.84
CA LEU A 146 4.67 0.84 8.54
C LEU A 146 5.71 1.82 7.94
N PRO A 147 6.95 1.42 7.60
CA PRO A 147 7.91 2.33 6.96
C PRO A 147 7.38 2.94 5.66
N ALA A 148 6.83 2.10 4.77
CA ALA A 148 6.29 2.54 3.49
C ALA A 148 5.05 3.43 3.67
N LEU A 149 4.16 3.07 4.60
CA LEU A 149 2.97 3.86 4.90
C LEU A 149 3.34 5.23 5.47
N ALA A 150 4.19 5.25 6.49
CA ALA A 150 4.57 6.46 7.21
C ALA A 150 5.25 7.47 6.27
N ILE A 151 6.24 7.03 5.48
CA ILE A 151 6.93 7.94 4.56
C ILE A 151 6.00 8.43 3.44
N THR A 152 5.13 7.56 2.92
CA THR A 152 4.18 7.94 1.87
C THR A 152 3.18 8.97 2.38
N LEU A 153 2.53 8.73 3.53
CA LEU A 153 1.57 9.66 4.11
C LEU A 153 2.23 10.99 4.49
N TRP A 154 3.45 10.95 5.05
CA TRP A 154 4.20 12.17 5.35
C TRP A 154 4.44 13.02 4.10
N LEU A 155 4.89 12.40 3.01
CA LEU A 155 5.13 13.09 1.74
C LEU A 155 3.82 13.54 1.06
N VAL A 156 2.73 12.78 1.17
CA VAL A 156 1.40 13.14 0.65
C VAL A 156 0.90 14.39 1.36
N PHE A 157 0.84 14.41 2.70
CA PHE A 157 0.25 15.52 3.43
C PHE A 157 1.10 16.80 3.39
N ARG A 158 2.42 16.68 3.14
CA ARG A 158 3.28 17.82 2.86
C ARG A 158 2.95 18.53 1.54
N ALA A 159 2.27 17.87 0.60
CA ALA A 159 1.96 18.42 -0.72
C ALA A 159 0.60 19.16 -0.82
N LEU A 160 -0.16 19.25 0.29
CA LEU A 160 -1.51 19.85 0.31
C LEU A 160 -2.47 19.21 -0.71
N PRO A 161 -2.76 17.91 -0.57
CA PRO A 161 -3.59 17.16 -1.50
C PRO A 161 -5.02 17.72 -1.60
N LEU A 162 -5.54 17.81 -2.83
CA LEU A 162 -6.95 18.17 -3.08
C LEU A 162 -7.91 16.98 -2.83
N ARG A 163 -7.42 15.75 -3.03
CA ARG A 163 -8.16 14.49 -2.78
C ARG A 163 -7.41 13.63 -1.75
N PRO A 164 -7.24 14.11 -0.50
CA PRO A 164 -6.39 13.46 0.51
C PRO A 164 -6.80 12.02 0.82
N SER A 165 -8.10 11.73 0.78
CA SER A 165 -8.64 10.38 1.03
C SER A 165 -8.22 9.37 -0.05
N ILE A 166 -8.13 9.80 -1.31
CA ILE A 166 -7.71 8.93 -2.42
C ILE A 166 -6.20 8.77 -2.44
N ALA A 167 -5.44 9.86 -2.21
CA ALA A 167 -4.00 9.78 -2.06
C ALA A 167 -3.62 8.86 -0.89
N GLY A 168 -4.32 8.98 0.24
CA GLY A 168 -4.16 8.10 1.39
C GLY A 168 -4.51 6.65 1.10
N LEU A 169 -5.63 6.38 0.42
CA LEU A 169 -6.04 5.03 0.01
C LEU A 169 -4.99 4.37 -0.90
N LEU A 170 -4.50 5.08 -1.92
CA LEU A 170 -3.42 4.62 -2.80
C LEU A 170 -2.13 4.33 -2.01
N GLY A 171 -1.75 5.23 -1.11
CA GLY A 171 -0.56 5.07 -0.26
C GLY A 171 -0.68 3.88 0.69
N GLY A 172 -1.86 3.68 1.30
CA GLY A 172 -2.15 2.52 2.14
C GLY A 172 -2.09 1.20 1.37
N THR A 173 -2.66 1.18 0.16
CA THR A 173 -2.59 0.00 -0.72
C THR A 173 -1.14 -0.28 -1.14
N GLY A 174 -0.40 0.75 -1.55
CA GLY A 174 1.01 0.60 -1.95
C GLY A 174 1.89 0.08 -0.82
N ALA A 175 1.68 0.58 0.40
CA ALA A 175 2.39 0.09 1.59
C ALA A 175 2.04 -1.36 1.92
N ALA A 176 0.76 -1.73 1.86
CA ALA A 176 0.31 -3.11 2.08
C ALA A 176 0.90 -4.09 1.08
N VAL A 177 0.81 -3.77 -0.23
CA VAL A 177 1.35 -4.62 -1.30
C VAL A 177 2.87 -4.74 -1.20
N THR A 178 3.56 -3.68 -0.80
CA THR A 178 5.02 -3.71 -0.57
C THR A 178 5.37 -4.63 0.60
N ALA A 179 4.61 -4.57 1.69
CA ALA A 179 4.80 -5.46 2.83
C ALA A 179 4.49 -6.92 2.46
N ASP A 180 3.43 -7.16 1.70
CA ASP A 180 3.08 -8.51 1.26
C ASP A 180 4.13 -9.11 0.33
N ALA A 181 4.72 -8.31 -0.57
CA ALA A 181 5.82 -8.77 -1.42
C ALA A 181 6.98 -9.38 -0.63
N VAL A 182 7.23 -8.84 0.56
CA VAL A 182 8.28 -9.28 1.47
C VAL A 182 7.80 -10.46 2.29
N ASN A 183 6.57 -10.41 2.81
CA ASN A 183 5.98 -11.56 3.49
C ASN A 183 5.83 -12.79 2.61
N HIS A 184 5.63 -12.63 1.31
CA HIS A 184 5.51 -13.73 0.38
C HIS A 184 6.73 -14.69 0.42
N ILE A 185 7.91 -14.16 0.71
CA ILE A 185 9.16 -14.92 0.82
C ILE A 185 9.58 -15.21 2.26
N LEU A 186 8.93 -14.61 3.26
CA LEU A 186 9.25 -14.80 4.69
C LEU A 186 8.20 -15.66 5.42
N CYS A 187 6.93 -15.52 5.05
CA CYS A 187 5.81 -16.20 5.69
C CYS A 187 5.86 -17.69 5.33
N PRO A 188 5.92 -18.58 6.34
CA PRO A 188 6.00 -20.01 6.10
C PRO A 188 4.64 -20.66 5.81
N MET A 189 3.54 -19.92 5.94
CA MET A 189 2.18 -20.44 5.81
C MET A 189 1.71 -20.38 4.36
N SER A 190 1.19 -21.50 3.85
CA SER A 190 0.64 -21.58 2.48
C SER A 190 -0.85 -21.88 2.45
N ASP A 191 -1.51 -22.04 3.61
CA ASP A 191 -2.96 -22.27 3.65
C ASP A 191 -3.71 -21.04 3.10
N LEU A 192 -4.58 -21.26 2.11
CA LEU A 192 -5.30 -20.19 1.43
C LEU A 192 -6.17 -19.36 2.40
N ARG A 193 -6.75 -19.97 3.44
CA ARG A 193 -7.57 -19.23 4.42
C ARG A 193 -6.70 -18.29 5.23
N HIS A 194 -5.46 -18.68 5.54
CA HIS A 194 -4.51 -17.80 6.21
C HIS A 194 -4.23 -16.55 5.36
N VAL A 195 -3.95 -16.74 4.07
CA VAL A 195 -3.66 -15.63 3.14
C VAL A 195 -4.87 -14.73 2.91
N LEU A 196 -6.05 -15.31 2.72
CA LEU A 196 -7.27 -14.53 2.46
C LEU A 196 -7.76 -13.77 3.70
N VAL A 197 -7.57 -14.31 4.91
CA VAL A 197 -8.04 -13.64 6.13
C VAL A 197 -7.02 -12.64 6.66
N TRP A 198 -5.75 -13.04 6.77
CA TRP A 198 -4.76 -12.26 7.51
C TRP A 198 -3.99 -11.30 6.60
N HIS A 199 -3.39 -11.80 5.52
CA HIS A 199 -2.65 -10.94 4.58
C HIS A 199 -3.58 -10.00 3.80
N THR A 200 -4.66 -10.55 3.24
CA THR A 200 -5.65 -9.73 2.50
C THR A 200 -6.46 -8.83 3.46
N GLY A 201 -6.76 -9.31 4.67
CA GLY A 201 -7.40 -8.49 5.70
C GLY A 201 -6.52 -7.30 6.12
N MET A 202 -5.22 -7.51 6.30
CA MET A 202 -4.27 -6.44 6.57
C MET A 202 -4.18 -5.44 5.42
N LEU A 203 -4.20 -5.92 4.17
CA LEU A 203 -4.26 -5.05 2.99
C LEU A 203 -5.46 -4.11 3.05
N PHE A 204 -6.66 -4.63 3.30
CA PHE A 204 -7.85 -3.79 3.46
C PHE A 204 -7.78 -2.89 4.71
N GLY A 205 -7.16 -3.36 5.79
CA GLY A 205 -6.92 -2.56 6.99
C GLY A 205 -6.04 -1.34 6.69
N LEU A 206 -4.94 -1.52 5.98
CA LEU A 206 -4.02 -0.43 5.60
C LEU A 206 -4.61 0.50 4.56
N MET A 207 -5.40 -0.02 3.62
CA MET A 207 -6.23 0.79 2.71
C MET A 207 -7.14 1.72 3.50
N LEU A 208 -7.85 1.17 4.49
CA LEU A 208 -8.76 1.92 5.34
C LEU A 208 -8.00 2.96 6.18
N VAL A 209 -6.88 2.59 6.80
CA VAL A 209 -6.05 3.53 7.58
C VAL A 209 -5.59 4.70 6.71
N GLY A 210 -5.11 4.44 5.50
CA GLY A 210 -4.70 5.48 4.56
C GLY A 210 -5.87 6.41 4.17
N TRP A 211 -7.02 5.84 3.85
CA TRP A 211 -8.24 6.60 3.53
C TRP A 211 -8.72 7.45 4.71
N VAL A 212 -8.79 6.88 5.91
CA VAL A 212 -9.19 7.57 7.15
C VAL A 212 -8.21 8.70 7.46
N ALA A 213 -6.90 8.48 7.36
CA ALA A 213 -5.90 9.52 7.54
C ALA A 213 -6.14 10.70 6.59
N GLY A 214 -6.46 10.41 5.32
CA GLY A 214 -6.83 11.44 4.36
C GLY A 214 -8.13 12.18 4.70
N LYS A 215 -9.16 11.47 5.18
CA LYS A 215 -10.41 12.08 5.65
C LYS A 215 -10.23 12.96 6.89
N LEU A 216 -9.44 12.52 7.85
CA LEU A 216 -9.11 13.30 9.05
C LEU A 216 -8.30 14.55 8.70
N TRP A 217 -7.38 14.43 7.73
CA TRP A 217 -6.63 15.57 7.20
C TRP A 217 -7.56 16.62 6.56
N GLU A 218 -8.47 16.17 5.69
CA GLU A 218 -9.50 17.01 5.05
C GLU A 218 -10.32 17.77 6.10
N ARG A 219 -10.84 17.05 7.10
CA ARG A 219 -11.62 17.65 8.20
C ARG A 219 -10.83 18.66 9.01
N LYS A 220 -9.59 18.35 9.39
CA LYS A 220 -8.76 19.26 10.19
C LYS A 220 -8.43 20.55 9.45
N ARG A 221 -8.27 20.47 8.12
CA ARG A 221 -7.87 21.63 7.31
C ARG A 221 -9.03 22.52 6.91
N PHE A 222 -10.18 21.93 6.57
CA PHE A 222 -11.33 22.65 6.02
C PHE A 222 -12.55 22.69 6.94
N GLY A 223 -12.63 21.83 7.97
CA GLY A 223 -13.76 21.76 8.88
C GLY A 223 -13.75 22.79 10.02
N ASN A 224 -12.68 23.56 10.16
CA ASN A 224 -12.60 24.69 11.10
C ASN A 224 -12.77 26.06 10.39
N ALA A 225 -13.35 26.08 9.18
CA ALA A 225 -13.60 27.28 8.38
C ALA A 225 -15.09 27.62 8.33
#